data_AF-A0A1U7DTG5-F1
#
_entry.id   AF-A0A1U7DTG5-F1
#
_cell.length_a   1.000
_cell.length_b   1.000
_cell.length_c   1.000
_cell.angle_alpha   90.00
_cell.angle_beta   90.00
_cell.angle_gamma   90.00
#
_symmetry.space_group_name_H-M   'P 1'
#
loop_
_entity.id
_entity.type
_entity.pdbx_description
1 polymer ?
#
loop_
_entity_poly.entity_id
_entity_poly.type
_entity_poly.pdbx_seq_one_letter_code
_entity_poly.pdbx_strand_id
1 'polypeptide(L)' 'MLTDKQSLLFCGLWVGGMFVSGMLDILDNFLVLTILTIIFLAIIINLITVKSFKVKEEEKSEEIIVEE' A
#
# COMPACT_ATOMS: atom_id res chain seq x y z
N MET A 1 12.91 4.00 4.66
CA MET A 1 12.73 2.65 4.01
C MET A 1 11.38 1.98 4.31
N LEU A 2 10.49 1.79 3.32
CA LEU A 2 9.41 0.79 3.42
C LEU A 2 10.08 -0.58 3.27
N THR A 3 10.39 -1.20 4.40
CA THR A 3 11.02 -2.53 4.46
C THR A 3 10.35 -3.43 3.44
N ASP A 4 11.14 -3.99 2.52
CA ASP A 4 10.71 -4.77 1.35
C ASP A 4 9.62 -5.81 1.67
N LYS A 5 9.63 -6.30 2.91
CA LYS A 5 8.67 -7.23 3.50
C LYS A 5 7.24 -6.66 3.60
N GLN A 6 7.08 -5.37 3.89
CA GLN A 6 5.77 -4.71 4.01
C GLN A 6 5.12 -4.57 2.64
N SER A 7 5.88 -4.13 1.64
CA SER A 7 5.43 -4.07 0.24
C SER A 7 5.06 -5.47 -0.28
N LEU A 8 5.90 -6.47 0.01
CA LEU A 8 5.66 -7.86 -0.39
C LEU A 8 4.42 -8.47 0.28
N LEU A 9 4.15 -8.10 1.54
CA LEU A 9 2.96 -8.54 2.28
C LEU A 9 1.68 -7.91 1.73
N PHE A 10 1.69 -6.60 1.43
CA PHE A 10 0.54 -5.95 0.77
C PHE A 10 0.30 -6.52 -0.63
N CYS A 11 1.36 -6.78 -1.40
CA CYS A 11 1.26 -7.37 -2.74
C CYS A 11 0.70 -8.79 -2.69
N GLY A 12 1.21 -9.63 -1.78
CA GLY A 12 0.73 -10.99 -1.56
C GLY A 12 -0.71 -11.04 -1.05
N LEU A 13 -1.08 -10.16 -0.11
CA LEU A 13 -2.45 -10.05 0.40
C LEU A 13 -3.43 -9.63 -0.71
N TRP A 14 -3.02 -8.70 -1.58
CA TRP A 14 -3.88 -8.22 -2.64
C TRP A 14 -4.12 -9.28 -3.72
N VAL A 15 -3.06 -9.95 -4.16
CA VAL A 15 -3.15 -11.05 -5.14
C VAL A 15 -3.90 -12.26 -4.55
N GLY A 16 -3.59 -12.65 -3.31
CA GLY A 16 -4.28 -13.75 -2.63
C GLY A 16 -5.76 -13.46 -2.39
N GLY A 17 -6.10 -12.24 -1.98
CA GLY A 17 -7.47 -11.79 -1.79
C GLY A 17 -8.27 -11.79 -3.09
N MET A 18 -7.70 -11.26 -4.18
CA MET A 18 -8.30 -11.32 -5.51
C MET A 18 -8.48 -12.76 -6.01
N PHE A 19 -7.51 -13.64 -5.75
CA PHE A 19 -7.58 -15.04 -6.17
C PHE A 19 -8.70 -15.81 -5.47
N VAL A 20 -8.82 -15.69 -4.15
CA VAL A 20 -9.90 -16.32 -3.39
C VAL A 20 -11.25 -15.69 -3.74
N SER A 21 -11.30 -14.36 -3.90
CA SER A 21 -12.53 -13.65 -4.29
C SER A 21 -13.00 -14.02 -5.69
N GLY A 22 -12.08 -14.28 -6.63
CA GLY A 22 -12.39 -14.78 -7.97
C GLY A 22 -12.84 -16.24 -7.97
N MET A 23 -12.27 -17.09 -7.11
CA MET A 23 -12.73 -18.48 -6.96
C MET A 23 -14.11 -18.60 -6.32
N LEU A 24 -14.48 -17.65 -5.46
CA LEU A 24 -15.77 -17.66 -4.77
C LEU A 24 -16.89 -17.00 -5.59
N ASP A 25 -16.62 -16.58 -6.84
CA ASP A 25 -17.51 -15.84 -7.75
C ASP A 25 -18.10 -14.54 -7.18
N ILE A 26 -17.67 -14.15 -5.97
CA ILE A 26 -18.15 -12.97 -5.26
C ILE A 26 -17.68 -11.67 -5.95
N LEU A 27 -16.62 -11.80 -6.76
CA LEU A 27 -16.03 -10.73 -7.56
C LEU A 27 -16.84 -10.41 -8.83
N ASP A 28 -17.74 -11.30 -9.25
CA ASP A 28 -18.58 -11.12 -10.43
C ASP A 28 -19.66 -10.04 -10.20
N ASN A 29 -19.98 -9.77 -8.93
CA ASN A 29 -20.84 -8.64 -8.58
C ASN A 29 -20.10 -7.31 -8.78
N PHE A 30 -20.57 -6.52 -9.76
CA PHE A 30 -20.06 -5.19 -10.09
C PHE A 30 -19.91 -4.27 -8.87
N LEU A 31 -20.82 -4.39 -7.90
CA LEU A 31 -20.79 -3.60 -6.67
C LEU A 31 -19.59 -3.98 -5.78
N VAL A 32 -19.34 -5.28 -5.63
CA VAL A 32 -18.21 -5.82 -4.84
C VAL A 32 -16.88 -5.46 -5.50
N LEU A 33 -16.78 -5.63 -6.82
CA LEU A 33 -15.61 -5.23 -7.60
C LEU A 33 -15.25 -3.76 -7.38
N THR A 34 -16.27 -2.88 -7.42
CA THR A 34 -16.10 -1.43 -7.27
C THR A 34 -15.64 -1.04 -5.87
N ILE A 35 -16.24 -1.61 -4.82
CA ILE A 35 -15.82 -1.36 -3.44
C ILE A 35 -14.38 -1.85 -3.22
N LEU A 36 -14.05 -3.03 -3.75
CA LEU A 36 -12.71 -3.61 -3.62
C LEU A 36 -11.64 -2.74 -4.31
N THR A 37 -11.93 -2.22 -5.49
CA THR A 37 -11.03 -1.30 -6.20
C THR A 37 -10.89 0.05 -5.48
N ILE A 38 -11.96 0.60 -4.90
CA ILE A 38 -11.89 1.82 -4.08
C ILE A 38 -10.99 1.62 -2.86
N ILE A 39 -11.17 0.53 -2.11
CA ILE A 39 -10.36 0.22 -0.93
C ILE A 39 -8.90 0.03 -1.34
N PHE A 40 -8.65 -0.69 -2.44
CA PHE A 40 -7.29 -0.87 -2.95
C PHE A 40 -6.63 0.45 -3.33
N LEU A 41 -7.36 1.33 -4.02
CA LEU A 41 -6.86 2.64 -4.40
C LEU A 41 -6.56 3.50 -3.17
N ALA A 42 -7.42 3.46 -2.15
CA ALA A 42 -7.18 4.12 -0.87
C ALA A 42 -5.92 3.60 -0.18
N ILE A 43 -5.67 2.29 -0.20
CA ILE A 43 -4.44 1.68 0.34
C ILE A 43 -3.22 2.15 -0.45
N ILE A 44 -3.27 2.19 -1.79
CA ILE A 44 -2.16 2.69 -2.62
C ILE A 44 -1.86 4.16 -2.31
N ILE A 45 -2.89 5.01 -2.26
CA ILE A 45 -2.74 6.43 -1.94
C ILE A 45 -2.15 6.61 -0.53
N ASN A 46 -2.66 5.85 0.44
CA ASN A 46 -2.16 5.88 1.82
C ASN A 46 -0.71 5.40 1.89
N LEU A 47 -0.35 4.34 1.17
CA LEU A 47 1.01 3.80 1.11
C LEU A 47 1.99 4.79 0.46
N ILE A 48 1.59 5.48 -0.62
CA ILE A 48 2.39 6.54 -1.25
C ILE A 48 2.53 7.74 -0.30
N THR A 49 1.46 8.11 0.40
CA THR A 49 1.47 9.24 1.35
C THR A 49 2.38 8.95 2.55
N VAL A 50 2.29 7.75 3.14
CA VAL A 50 3.16 7.30 4.23
C VAL A 50 4.61 7.16 3.75
N LYS A 51 4.84 6.66 2.53
CA LYS A 51 6.19 6.64 1.92
C LYS A 51 6.76 8.05 1.77
N SER A 52 5.95 8.99 1.32
CA SER A 52 6.33 10.40 1.13
C SER A 52 6.58 11.11 2.47
N PHE A 53 5.79 10.79 3.50
CA PHE A 53 6.01 11.29 4.86
C PHE A 53 7.30 10.73 5.47
N LYS A 54 7.59 9.44 5.26
CA LYS A 54 8.82 8.81 5.75
C LYS A 54 10.05 9.45 5.13
N VAL A 55 10.04 9.73 3.81
CA VAL A 55 11.14 10.41 3.09
C VAL A 55 11.44 11.80 3.67
N LYS A 56 10.41 12.56 4.09
CA LYS A 56 10.60 13.88 4.70
C LYS A 56 11.25 13.86 6.08
N GLU A 57 11.17 12.75 6.81
CA GLU A 57 11.85 12.62 8.11
C GLU A 57 13.30 12.14 7.97
N GLU A 58 13.66 11.47 6.87
CA GLU A 58 15.03 11.04 6.60
C GLU A 58 15.88 12.26 6.16
N GLU A 59 15.35 13.17 5.34
CA GLU A 59 16.05 14.43 4.95
C GLU A 59 16.26 15.41 6.12
N LYS A 60 15.34 15.47 7.09
CA LYS A 60 15.44 16.40 8.22
C LYS A 60 16.48 15.99 9.27
N SER A 61 16.86 14.70 9.33
CA SER A 61 17.90 14.23 10.26
C SER A 61 19.31 14.31 9.67
N GLU A 62 19.46 14.31 8.35
CA GLU A 62 20.79 14.42 7.71
C GLU A 62 21.29 15.88 7.65
N GLU A 63 20.42 16.88 7.50
CA GLU A 63 20.85 18.30 7.56
C GLU A 63 21.37 18.72 8.94
N ILE A 64 20.89 18.11 10.04
CA ILE A 64 21.30 18.48 11.41
C ILE A 64 22.70 17.94 11.77
N ILE A 65 23.21 16.91 11.07
CA ILE A 65 24.51 16.28 11.40
C ILE A 65 25.67 16.91 10.61
N VAL A 66 25.40 17.70 9.56
CA VAL A 66 26.45 18.30 8.71
C VAL A 66 26.90 19.68 9.21
N GLU A 67 26.17 20.31 10.14
CA GLU A 67 26.50 21.64 10.70
C GLU A 67 27.13 21.63 12.12
N GLU A 68 27.56 20.49 12.66
CA GLU A 68 28.29 20.42 13.96
C GLU A 68 29.80 20.19 13.81
#